data_AF-A0A2T4B1S5-F1
#
_entry.id   AF-A0A2T4B1S5-F1
#
_cell.length_a   1.000
_cell.length_b   1.000
_cell.length_c   1.000
_cell.angle_alpha   90.00
_cell.angle_beta   90.00
_cell.angle_gamma   90.00
#
_symmetry.space_group_name_H-M   'P 1'
#
loop_
_entity.id
_entity.type
_entity.pdbx_description
1 polymer ?
#
loop_
_entity_poly.entity_id
_entity_poly.type
_entity_poly.pdbx_seq_one_letter_code
_entity_poly.pdbx_strand_id
1 'polypeptide(L)'
;MRSTGAWQKSAYSKKACLRCRRSKRKCDRVLPKCLLCTRRKDDCQYETITVTSSSAASSAEPISALDDGLSSEHIRAAIMERLSGVKPSDAEAAYARSIRPWFPIIGESRLGGQLSNGWDDATLDFTLLCLSIILFCTAPNSKACGDANASGLMGLYLSVKSWIALVEGLGINSIEVVQARLMIAAFEVSHSFYPAAYISIGAVVRAAETLKRDRDLETAPYQPRTEEERVEELTTWAAIKILDRYIAAECGESPPVTRRIYNKDPDLPYSELPFAVCPVLLSAPLSPQRQFLRLYEATNLLDKVHLAFYEPTPRISFNLEEGALLVSTLSSLRTVILGEVPDNARIYSGGLHVCNMLTVFSGLLLIHGICDKARALNYIVKEEWVTAALPMTTVIEDIHDMIQSINIDESELDRLPPFVNFLLYKAASIVTVRLIDQLNFDNNAQVLKTFRDFLNVVKARWLAAGRYIALLDEDTTPRIFKALERVRTANGRETTKSS
;
A
#
# COMPACT_ATOMS: atom_id res chain seq x y z
N MET A 1 -18.00 49.70 0.81
CA MET A 1 -16.92 50.15 1.72
C MET A 1 -17.33 49.95 3.18
N ARG A 2 -16.95 48.82 3.78
CA ARG A 2 -16.93 48.60 5.23
C ARG A 2 -15.70 47.73 5.52
N SER A 3 -14.67 48.30 6.13
CA SER A 3 -13.46 47.58 6.53
C SER A 3 -13.72 46.82 7.82
N THR A 4 -13.65 45.49 7.77
CA THR A 4 -13.66 44.61 8.92
C THR A 4 -12.27 44.62 9.57
N GLY A 5 -12.14 45.29 10.72
CA GLY A 5 -10.91 45.33 11.52
C GLY A 5 -10.63 43.98 12.16
N ALA A 6 -9.58 43.30 11.69
CA ALA A 6 -9.04 42.12 12.32
C ALA A 6 -8.33 42.49 13.63
N TRP A 7 -8.74 41.87 14.75
CA TRP A 7 -8.07 42.02 16.04
C TRP A 7 -6.77 41.21 16.05
N GLN A 8 -5.63 41.85 15.77
CA GLN A 8 -4.30 41.23 15.93
C GLN A 8 -3.97 41.01 17.41
N LYS A 9 -3.73 39.76 17.80
CA LYS A 9 -3.19 39.42 19.13
C LYS A 9 -1.78 40.00 19.28
N SER A 10 -1.56 40.84 20.30
CA SER A 10 -0.26 41.44 20.56
C SER A 10 0.76 40.37 21.00
N ALA A 11 1.95 40.38 20.41
CA ALA A 11 3.06 39.53 20.83
C ALA A 11 3.73 40.07 22.10
N TYR A 12 4.20 39.19 22.99
CA TYR A 12 4.82 39.55 24.27
C TYR A 12 6.22 38.95 24.41
N SER A 13 7.16 39.72 24.99
CA SER A 13 8.48 39.24 25.37
C SER A 13 8.46 38.55 26.73
N LYS A 14 9.27 37.49 26.91
CA LYS A 14 9.44 36.81 28.20
C LYS A 14 10.09 37.72 29.26
N LYS A 15 10.90 38.70 28.84
CA LYS A 15 11.62 39.62 29.74
C LYS A 15 11.12 41.06 29.56
N ALA A 16 11.28 41.88 30.59
CA ALA A 16 11.08 43.32 30.48
C ALA A 16 12.11 43.92 29.49
N CYS A 17 11.72 44.99 28.78
CA CYS A 17 12.66 45.69 27.88
C CYS A 17 13.85 46.27 28.67
N LEU A 18 14.98 46.46 27.99
CA LEU A 18 16.25 46.87 28.61
C LEU A 18 16.12 48.20 29.37
N ARG A 19 15.36 49.16 28.83
CA ARG A 19 15.16 50.47 29.45
C ARG A 19 14.35 50.37 30.75
N CYS A 20 13.24 49.64 30.74
CA CYS A 20 12.44 49.44 31.95
C CYS A 20 13.19 48.62 33.01
N ARG A 21 14.01 47.65 32.58
CA ARG A 21 14.91 46.87 33.45
C ARG A 21 15.94 47.77 34.13
N ARG A 22 16.65 48.62 33.38
CA ARG A 22 17.65 49.57 33.91
C ARG A 22 17.02 50.62 34.84
N SER A 23 15.83 51.12 34.48
CA SER A 23 15.12 52.14 35.26
C SER A 23 14.35 51.57 36.46
N LYS A 24 14.36 50.25 36.67
CA LYS A 24 13.57 49.52 37.68
C LYS A 24 12.07 49.88 37.66
N ARG A 25 11.49 50.07 36.46
CA ARG A 25 10.06 50.39 36.27
C ARG A 25 9.30 49.18 35.71
N LYS A 26 7.99 49.09 36.01
CA LYS A 26 7.12 48.02 35.53
C LYS A 26 6.97 48.10 34.00
N CYS A 27 7.20 46.97 33.33
CA CYS A 27 7.12 46.79 31.87
C CYS A 27 5.98 45.82 31.54
N ASP A 28 5.10 46.19 30.63
CA ASP A 28 3.99 45.40 30.09
C ASP A 28 4.44 44.35 29.06
N ARG A 29 5.68 44.44 28.57
CA ARG A 29 6.36 43.44 27.73
C ARG A 29 5.76 43.25 26.33
N VAL A 30 4.86 44.12 25.90
CA VAL A 30 4.30 44.12 24.55
C VAL A 30 5.41 44.43 23.53
N LEU A 31 5.41 43.67 22.43
CA LEU A 31 6.25 43.90 21.26
C LEU A 31 5.49 44.71 20.20
N PRO A 32 6.17 45.57 19.42
CA PRO A 32 7.63 45.80 19.42
C PRO A 32 8.09 46.76 20.53
N LYS A 33 7.20 47.62 21.06
CA LYS A 33 7.51 48.58 22.14
C LYS A 33 6.51 48.45 23.28
N CYS A 34 7.02 48.45 24.51
CA CYS A 34 6.19 48.43 25.71
C CYS A 34 5.45 49.78 25.87
N LEU A 35 4.22 49.75 26.41
CA LEU A 35 3.37 50.95 26.56
C LEU A 35 4.07 52.08 27.33
N LEU A 36 4.89 51.75 28.33
CA LEU A 36 5.60 52.76 29.11
C LEU A 36 6.61 53.54 28.26
N CYS A 37 7.39 52.85 27.43
CA CYS A 37 8.36 53.50 26.55
C CYS A 37 7.65 54.24 25.40
N THR A 38 6.57 53.69 24.86
CA THR A 38 5.76 54.35 23.83
C THR A 38 5.21 55.68 24.34
N ARG A 39 4.63 55.72 25.54
CA ARG A 39 4.08 56.96 26.14
C ARG A 39 5.14 58.03 26.39
N ARG A 40 6.35 57.62 26.75
CA ARG A 40 7.45 58.55 27.02
C ARG A 40 8.30 58.88 25.79
N LYS A 41 7.97 58.31 24.63
CA LYS A 41 8.75 58.40 23.37
C LYS A 41 10.22 58.00 23.53
N ASP A 42 10.49 57.10 24.47
CA ASP A 42 11.83 56.59 24.71
C ASP A 42 12.13 55.35 23.86
N ASP A 43 13.41 55.09 23.63
CA ASP A 43 13.83 53.90 22.91
C ASP A 43 13.55 52.62 23.72
N CYS A 44 12.89 51.66 23.07
CA CYS A 44 12.39 50.45 23.70
C CYS A 44 13.00 49.24 23.00
N GLN A 45 14.10 48.76 23.54
CA GLN A 45 14.80 47.58 23.02
C GLN A 45 14.60 46.39 23.96
N TYR A 46 14.24 45.24 23.39
CA TYR A 46 14.31 43.95 24.06
C TYR A 46 15.64 43.29 23.73
N GLU A 47 16.16 42.49 24.65
CA GLU A 47 17.38 41.70 24.46
C GLU A 47 17.08 40.62 23.41
N THR A 48 17.42 40.88 22.16
CA THR A 48 17.44 39.87 21.09
C THR A 48 18.60 38.93 21.38
N ILE A 49 18.32 37.63 21.49
CA ILE A 49 19.38 36.61 21.42
C ILE A 49 19.92 36.69 20.00
N THR A 50 20.91 37.55 19.83
CA THR A 50 21.79 37.54 18.67
C THR A 50 22.63 36.29 18.86
N VAL A 51 22.38 35.27 18.03
CA VAL A 51 23.42 34.28 17.75
C VAL A 51 24.58 35.09 17.19
N THR A 52 25.56 35.40 18.03
CA THR A 52 26.75 36.14 17.66
C THR A 52 27.51 35.33 16.63
N SER A 53 27.30 35.67 15.35
CA SER A 53 28.24 35.41 14.28
C SER A 53 29.52 36.19 14.62
N SER A 54 30.46 35.50 15.26
CA SER A 54 31.83 35.97 15.37
C SER A 54 32.37 36.15 13.95
N SER A 55 32.57 37.40 13.57
CA SER A 55 33.31 37.84 12.40
C SER A 55 34.80 37.56 12.60
N ALA A 56 35.15 36.28 12.60
CA ALA A 56 36.39 35.84 11.99
C ALA A 56 36.01 35.52 10.53
N ALA A 57 36.52 36.29 9.58
CA ALA A 57 36.55 35.88 8.19
C ALA A 57 37.53 34.70 8.07
N SER A 58 37.17 33.55 8.62
CA SER A 58 37.56 32.30 8.00
C SER A 58 36.84 32.32 6.66
N SER A 59 37.60 32.34 5.57
CA SER A 59 37.12 31.82 4.30
C SER A 59 36.54 30.44 4.57
N ALA A 60 35.24 30.37 4.85
CA ALA A 60 34.49 29.18 4.58
C ALA A 60 34.58 29.09 3.06
N GLU A 61 35.56 28.31 2.59
CA GLU A 61 35.44 27.76 1.25
C GLU A 61 33.99 27.28 1.15
N PRO A 62 33.24 27.65 0.08
CA PRO A 62 31.99 26.97 -0.16
C PRO A 62 32.30 25.48 -0.04
N ILE A 63 31.57 24.75 0.81
CA ILE A 63 31.69 23.29 0.89
C ILE A 63 31.82 22.85 -0.55
N SER A 64 33.00 22.33 -0.93
CA SER A 64 33.41 22.14 -2.32
C SER A 64 32.20 21.70 -3.10
N ALA A 65 31.82 22.43 -4.17
CA ALA A 65 30.60 22.17 -4.94
C ALA A 65 30.40 20.66 -5.01
N LEU A 66 29.37 20.15 -4.31
CA LEU A 66 29.12 18.72 -4.24
C LEU A 66 29.12 18.23 -5.67
N ASP A 67 29.96 17.22 -5.88
CA ASP A 67 30.35 16.65 -7.16
C ASP A 67 29.21 16.65 -8.18
N ASP A 68 29.54 16.86 -9.45
CA ASP A 68 28.63 16.95 -10.61
C ASP A 68 27.63 15.76 -10.67
N GLY A 69 27.93 14.67 -9.95
CA GLY A 69 27.17 13.42 -9.83
C GLY A 69 25.72 13.49 -9.30
N LEU A 70 25.18 14.66 -8.97
CA LEU A 70 23.76 14.85 -8.62
C LEU A 70 22.90 15.42 -9.76
N SER A 71 23.49 15.65 -10.93
CA SER A 71 22.73 16.11 -12.10
C SER A 71 21.80 15.03 -12.67
N SER A 72 20.75 15.46 -13.38
CA SER A 72 19.81 14.57 -14.09
C SER A 72 20.54 13.57 -15.01
N GLU A 73 21.59 14.03 -15.72
CA GLU A 73 22.37 13.17 -16.62
C GLU A 73 23.20 12.13 -15.86
N HIS A 74 23.79 12.48 -14.72
CA HIS A 74 24.55 11.52 -13.91
C HIS A 74 23.64 10.46 -13.28
N ILE A 75 22.45 10.86 -12.80
CA ILE A 75 21.45 9.93 -12.29
C ILE A 75 21.01 8.98 -13.41
N ARG A 76 20.72 9.52 -14.61
CA ARG A 76 20.35 8.73 -15.78
C ARG A 76 21.45 7.74 -16.17
N ALA A 77 22.70 8.19 -16.22
CA ALA A 77 23.85 7.34 -16.52
C ALA A 77 24.00 6.19 -15.50
N ALA A 78 23.84 6.48 -14.20
CA ALA A 78 23.92 5.47 -13.15
C ALA A 78 22.77 4.44 -13.23
N ILE A 79 21.56 4.87 -13.62
CA ILE A 79 20.43 3.97 -13.90
C ILE A 79 20.72 3.09 -15.11
N MET A 80 21.23 3.67 -16.20
CA MET A 80 21.60 2.94 -17.42
C MET A 80 22.70 1.91 -17.15
N GLU A 81 23.66 2.21 -16.28
CA GLU A 81 24.68 1.24 -15.85
C GLU A 81 24.04 0.01 -15.17
N ARG A 82 22.99 0.19 -14.35
CA ARG A 82 22.26 -0.94 -13.75
C ARG A 82 21.41 -1.71 -14.75
N LEU A 83 20.97 -1.04 -15.81
CA LEU A 83 20.28 -1.67 -16.93
C LEU A 83 21.26 -2.31 -17.92
N SER A 84 22.58 -2.33 -17.66
CA SER A 84 23.55 -2.95 -18.55
C SER A 84 23.17 -4.42 -18.80
N GLY A 85 22.95 -4.78 -20.07
CA GLY A 85 22.51 -6.12 -20.47
C GLY A 85 20.99 -6.33 -20.53
N VAL A 86 20.18 -5.36 -20.07
CA VAL A 86 18.73 -5.34 -20.23
C VAL A 86 18.38 -4.40 -21.39
N LYS A 87 17.64 -4.88 -22.38
CA LYS A 87 17.13 -4.05 -23.46
C LYS A 87 15.82 -3.38 -23.06
N PRO A 88 15.50 -2.23 -23.68
CA PRO A 88 14.17 -1.62 -23.59
C PRO A 88 13.03 -2.65 -23.77
N SER A 89 13.11 -3.49 -24.81
CA SER A 89 12.14 -4.56 -25.09
C SER A 89 11.96 -5.57 -23.97
N ASP A 90 12.99 -5.80 -23.15
CA ASP A 90 12.94 -6.76 -22.06
C ASP A 90 12.08 -6.21 -20.91
N ALA A 91 12.12 -4.89 -20.66
CA ALA A 91 11.24 -4.23 -19.69
C ALA A 91 9.77 -4.30 -20.14
N GLU A 92 9.49 -4.08 -21.42
CA GLU A 92 8.14 -4.24 -21.98
C GLU A 92 7.64 -5.68 -21.85
N ALA A 93 8.47 -6.66 -22.23
CA ALA A 93 8.12 -8.07 -22.12
C ALA A 93 7.87 -8.47 -20.65
N ALA A 94 8.70 -7.98 -19.73
CA ALA A 94 8.53 -8.20 -18.30
C ALA A 94 7.22 -7.59 -17.78
N TYR A 95 6.91 -6.36 -18.16
CA TYR A 95 5.66 -5.71 -17.78
C TYR A 95 4.43 -6.42 -18.35
N ALA A 96 4.44 -6.74 -19.65
CA ALA A 96 3.36 -7.43 -20.33
C ALA A 96 3.04 -8.79 -19.71
N ARG A 97 4.09 -9.52 -19.28
CA ARG A 97 3.97 -10.87 -18.71
C ARG A 97 3.53 -10.88 -17.24
N SER A 98 4.13 -10.05 -16.40
CA SER A 98 4.03 -10.18 -14.93
C SER A 98 3.17 -9.13 -14.24
N ILE A 99 2.94 -7.98 -14.88
CA ILE A 99 2.29 -6.83 -14.25
C ILE A 99 0.98 -6.48 -14.96
N ARG A 100 1.02 -6.27 -16.28
CA ARG A 100 -0.13 -5.86 -17.10
C ARG A 100 -1.40 -6.68 -16.83
N PRO A 101 -1.36 -8.03 -16.68
CA PRO A 101 -2.58 -8.82 -16.48
C PRO A 101 -3.46 -8.39 -15.29
N TRP A 102 -2.87 -7.78 -14.25
CA TRP A 102 -3.59 -7.35 -13.04
C TRP A 102 -3.38 -5.88 -12.69
N PHE A 103 -2.39 -5.20 -13.29
CA PHE A 103 -2.00 -3.82 -12.99
C PHE A 103 -1.62 -3.00 -14.25
N PRO A 104 -2.55 -2.82 -15.21
CA PRO A 104 -2.31 -2.13 -16.48
C PRO A 104 -2.30 -0.60 -16.32
N ILE A 105 -1.29 -0.05 -15.64
CA ILE A 105 -1.16 1.38 -15.33
C ILE A 105 -0.37 2.18 -16.37
N ILE A 106 0.30 1.51 -17.30
CA ILE A 106 1.09 2.10 -18.39
C ILE A 106 0.47 1.71 -19.74
N GLY A 107 0.32 2.68 -20.64
CA GLY A 107 -0.19 2.49 -22.00
C GLY A 107 0.76 1.68 -22.89
N GLU A 108 0.20 0.88 -23.81
CA GLU A 108 1.02 0.03 -24.70
C GLU A 108 1.82 0.85 -25.70
N SER A 109 1.25 1.96 -26.21
CA SER A 109 1.94 2.83 -27.16
C SER A 109 3.14 3.55 -26.52
N ARG A 110 3.07 3.83 -25.21
CA ARG A 110 4.14 4.50 -24.46
C ARG A 110 5.36 3.61 -24.31
N LEU A 111 5.16 2.34 -23.94
CA LEU A 111 6.24 1.36 -23.90
C LEU A 111 6.77 1.10 -25.32
N GLY A 112 5.95 0.65 -26.27
CA GLY A 112 6.44 0.30 -27.60
C GLY A 112 7.07 1.47 -28.37
N GLY A 113 6.54 2.69 -28.22
CA GLY A 113 7.02 3.90 -28.89
C GLY A 113 8.37 4.40 -28.38
N GLN A 114 8.53 4.59 -27.06
CA GLN A 114 9.78 5.12 -26.49
C GLN A 114 10.93 4.09 -26.47
N LEU A 115 10.63 2.78 -26.47
CA LEU A 115 11.64 1.72 -26.46
C LEU A 115 12.29 1.49 -27.85
N SER A 116 11.72 2.05 -28.91
CA SER A 116 12.20 1.86 -30.30
C SER A 116 13.56 2.52 -30.59
N ASN A 117 14.02 3.43 -29.72
CA ASN A 117 15.23 4.24 -29.93
C ASN A 117 16.43 3.86 -29.04
N GLY A 118 16.34 2.78 -28.25
CA GLY A 118 17.41 2.41 -27.30
C GLY A 118 17.42 3.27 -26.03
N TRP A 119 18.39 3.03 -25.14
CA TRP A 119 18.51 3.77 -23.87
C TRP A 119 19.07 5.18 -24.02
N ASP A 120 19.83 5.44 -25.08
CA ASP A 120 20.50 6.74 -25.27
C ASP A 120 19.50 7.89 -25.44
N ASP A 121 18.37 7.62 -26.10
CA ASP A 121 17.28 8.57 -26.35
C ASP A 121 16.20 8.57 -25.23
N ALA A 122 16.33 7.70 -24.23
CA ALA A 122 15.36 7.57 -23.15
C ALA A 122 15.52 8.69 -22.11
N THR A 123 14.38 9.26 -21.68
CA THR A 123 14.36 10.27 -20.61
C THR A 123 14.71 9.65 -19.26
N LEU A 124 15.24 10.45 -18.32
CA LEU A 124 15.52 10.01 -16.95
C LEU A 124 14.28 9.31 -16.33
N ASP A 125 13.13 9.96 -16.42
CA ASP A 125 11.87 9.49 -15.85
C ASP A 125 11.46 8.12 -16.40
N PHE A 126 11.59 7.94 -17.72
CA PHE A 126 11.28 6.68 -18.38
C PHE A 126 12.29 5.57 -18.04
N THR A 127 13.59 5.87 -18.00
CA THR A 127 14.61 4.90 -17.57
C THR A 127 14.38 4.43 -16.13
N LEU A 128 13.98 5.34 -15.24
CA LEU A 128 13.63 5.03 -13.85
C LEU A 128 12.38 4.13 -13.77
N LEU A 129 11.36 4.40 -14.59
CA LEU A 129 10.17 3.56 -14.70
C LEU A 129 10.52 2.15 -15.18
N CYS A 130 11.29 2.02 -16.26
CA CYS A 130 11.72 0.73 -16.78
C CYS A 130 12.55 -0.05 -15.75
N LEU A 131 13.48 0.60 -15.04
CA LEU A 131 14.23 -0.05 -13.99
C LEU A 131 13.32 -0.52 -12.85
N SER A 132 12.31 0.26 -12.49
CA SER A 132 11.33 -0.10 -11.46
C SER A 132 10.48 -1.32 -11.86
N ILE A 133 10.11 -1.42 -13.15
CA ILE A 133 9.45 -2.61 -13.73
C ILE A 133 10.36 -3.83 -13.62
N ILE A 134 11.63 -3.71 -14.04
CA ILE A 134 12.59 -4.81 -13.99
C ILE A 134 12.81 -5.27 -12.54
N LEU A 135 12.98 -4.35 -11.60
CA LEU A 135 13.10 -4.66 -10.18
C LEU A 135 11.87 -5.43 -9.68
N PHE A 136 10.66 -4.97 -10.00
CA PHE A 136 9.42 -5.66 -9.60
C PHE A 136 9.35 -7.09 -10.18
N CYS A 137 9.77 -7.27 -11.42
CA CYS A 137 9.76 -8.56 -12.10
C CYS A 137 10.91 -9.49 -11.69
N THR A 138 11.90 -9.01 -10.93
CA THR A 138 13.03 -9.82 -10.49
C THR A 138 12.64 -10.71 -9.30
N ALA A 139 12.72 -12.02 -9.46
CA ALA A 139 12.47 -12.98 -8.38
C ALA A 139 13.67 -13.06 -7.40
N PRO A 140 13.43 -13.26 -6.09
CA PRO A 140 14.48 -13.59 -5.15
C PRO A 140 15.10 -14.96 -5.46
N ASN A 141 16.40 -14.99 -5.82
CA ASN A 141 17.06 -16.24 -6.18
C ASN A 141 17.23 -17.19 -4.97
N SER A 142 16.44 -18.27 -4.95
CA SER A 142 16.45 -19.34 -3.93
C SER A 142 17.68 -20.27 -4.01
N LYS A 143 18.29 -20.42 -5.21
CA LYS A 143 19.31 -21.46 -5.48
C LYS A 143 20.78 -21.02 -5.28
N ALA A 144 21.02 -19.76 -4.89
CA ALA A 144 22.38 -19.30 -4.63
C ALA A 144 22.69 -19.42 -3.13
N CYS A 145 23.57 -20.37 -2.79
CA CYS A 145 24.15 -20.49 -1.47
C CYS A 145 24.87 -19.19 -1.09
N GLY A 146 24.31 -18.41 -0.15
CA GLY A 146 24.94 -17.25 0.48
C GLY A 146 24.13 -15.94 0.41
N ASP A 147 24.26 -15.13 1.47
CA ASP A 147 23.62 -13.82 1.67
C ASP A 147 23.88 -12.77 0.55
N ALA A 148 24.79 -13.06 -0.38
CA ALA A 148 25.24 -12.13 -1.43
C ALA A 148 24.17 -11.76 -2.47
N ASN A 149 23.20 -12.64 -2.77
CA ASN A 149 22.21 -12.39 -3.82
C ASN A 149 20.92 -11.73 -3.32
N ALA A 150 20.48 -12.04 -2.10
CA ALA A 150 19.50 -11.22 -1.39
C ALA A 150 20.03 -9.79 -1.20
N SER A 151 21.35 -9.66 -0.97
CA SER A 151 22.04 -8.38 -0.97
C SER A 151 22.01 -7.67 -2.34
N GLY A 152 21.97 -8.40 -3.46
CA GLY A 152 21.87 -7.82 -4.81
C GLY A 152 20.50 -7.20 -5.10
N LEU A 153 19.41 -7.94 -4.86
CA LEU A 153 18.04 -7.44 -5.01
C LEU A 153 17.76 -6.26 -4.07
N MET A 154 18.18 -6.40 -2.80
CA MET A 154 18.07 -5.32 -1.82
C MET A 154 18.92 -4.11 -2.23
N GLY A 155 20.14 -4.32 -2.70
CA GLY A 155 21.01 -3.25 -3.19
C GLY A 155 20.41 -2.50 -4.38
N LEU A 156 19.76 -3.20 -5.31
CA LEU A 156 19.06 -2.59 -6.43
C LEU A 156 17.85 -1.78 -5.95
N TYR A 157 17.03 -2.34 -5.05
CA TYR A 157 15.91 -1.63 -4.43
C TYR A 157 16.35 -0.33 -3.73
N LEU A 158 17.41 -0.39 -2.91
CA LEU A 158 17.94 0.79 -2.23
C LEU A 158 18.52 1.83 -3.21
N SER A 159 19.12 1.38 -4.32
CA SER A 159 19.58 2.28 -5.38
C SER A 159 18.40 3.03 -6.03
N VAL A 160 17.33 2.31 -6.39
CA VAL A 160 16.12 2.93 -6.97
C VAL A 160 15.47 3.91 -5.99
N LYS A 161 15.36 3.56 -4.70
CA LYS A 161 14.85 4.48 -3.66
C LYS A 161 15.69 5.75 -3.57
N SER A 162 17.01 5.63 -3.67
CA SER A 162 17.93 6.76 -3.64
C SER A 162 17.73 7.66 -4.85
N TRP A 163 17.60 7.09 -6.05
CA TRP A 163 17.33 7.86 -7.27
C TRP A 163 15.96 8.53 -7.28
N ILE A 164 14.91 7.86 -6.79
CA ILE A 164 13.60 8.49 -6.59
C ILE A 164 13.71 9.73 -5.69
N ALA A 165 14.49 9.66 -4.61
CA ALA A 165 14.70 10.79 -3.71
C ALA A 165 15.49 11.92 -4.38
N LEU A 166 16.48 11.60 -5.21
CA LEU A 166 17.24 12.60 -5.98
C LEU A 166 16.37 13.28 -7.03
N VAL A 167 15.60 12.51 -7.81
CA VAL A 167 14.62 13.02 -8.79
C VAL A 167 13.60 13.94 -8.11
N GLU A 168 13.12 13.56 -6.91
CA GLU A 168 12.26 14.42 -6.08
C GLU A 168 12.97 15.71 -5.66
N GLY A 169 14.22 15.63 -5.20
CA GLY A 169 15.02 16.78 -4.80
C GLY A 169 15.31 17.75 -5.95
N LEU A 170 15.37 17.26 -7.19
CA LEU A 170 15.46 18.07 -8.41
C LEU A 170 14.12 18.70 -8.83
N GLY A 171 13.02 18.40 -8.14
CA GLY A 171 11.67 18.90 -8.45
C GLY A 171 11.02 18.20 -9.64
N ILE A 172 11.54 17.06 -10.09
CA ILE A 172 10.99 16.31 -11.21
C ILE A 172 9.82 15.44 -10.72
N ASN A 173 8.66 15.57 -11.36
CA ASN A 173 7.44 14.89 -10.96
C ASN A 173 6.51 14.63 -12.15
N SER A 174 6.91 13.77 -13.08
CA SER A 174 6.10 13.32 -14.22
C SER A 174 5.20 12.12 -13.88
N ILE A 175 4.32 11.74 -14.82
CA ILE A 175 3.49 10.53 -14.68
C ILE A 175 4.36 9.27 -14.60
N GLU A 176 5.46 9.20 -15.35
CA GLU A 176 6.42 8.09 -15.33
C GLU A 176 7.09 7.97 -13.95
N VAL A 177 7.46 9.10 -13.32
CA VAL A 177 8.01 9.10 -11.95
C VAL A 177 6.97 8.64 -10.94
N VAL A 178 5.70 9.04 -11.08
CA VAL A 178 4.61 8.56 -10.22
C VAL A 178 4.37 7.06 -10.39
N GLN A 179 4.34 6.57 -11.63
CA GLN A 179 4.22 5.14 -11.93
C GLN A 179 5.43 4.34 -11.41
N ALA A 180 6.64 4.89 -11.51
CA ALA A 180 7.86 4.28 -10.96
C ALA A 180 7.76 4.16 -9.43
N ARG A 181 7.40 5.25 -8.73
CA ARG A 181 7.17 5.23 -7.27
C ARG A 181 6.08 4.23 -6.88
N LEU A 182 5.00 4.15 -7.65
CA LEU A 182 3.91 3.19 -7.43
C LEU A 182 4.38 1.74 -7.61
N MET A 183 5.21 1.46 -8.61
CA MET A 183 5.82 0.15 -8.82
C MET A 183 6.72 -0.26 -7.65
N ILE A 184 7.48 0.69 -7.10
CA ILE A 184 8.32 0.45 -5.91
C ILE A 184 7.48 0.23 -4.66
N ALA A 185 6.40 0.99 -4.46
CA ALA A 185 5.47 0.71 -3.36
C ALA A 185 4.84 -0.69 -3.51
N ALA A 186 4.48 -1.09 -4.73
CA ALA A 186 3.95 -2.43 -5.00
C ALA A 186 5.01 -3.51 -4.72
N PHE A 187 6.26 -3.30 -5.10
CA PHE A 187 7.38 -4.18 -4.75
C PHE A 187 7.53 -4.31 -3.22
N GLU A 188 7.54 -3.20 -2.50
CA GLU A 188 7.64 -3.20 -1.03
C GLU A 188 6.50 -4.00 -0.39
N VAL A 189 5.27 -3.88 -0.88
CA VAL A 189 4.13 -4.69 -0.44
C VAL A 189 4.33 -6.18 -0.75
N SER A 190 4.69 -6.52 -1.99
CA SER A 190 4.90 -7.90 -2.45
C SER A 190 6.01 -8.63 -1.68
N HIS A 191 7.01 -7.90 -1.19
CA HIS A 191 8.11 -8.43 -0.39
C HIS A 191 7.94 -8.18 1.12
N SER A 192 6.83 -7.56 1.54
CA SER A 192 6.48 -7.21 2.92
C SER A 192 7.53 -6.33 3.63
N PHE A 193 8.08 -5.35 2.91
CA PHE A 193 8.99 -4.33 3.42
C PHE A 193 8.23 -3.22 4.14
N TYR A 194 7.78 -3.53 5.35
CA TYR A 194 7.18 -2.56 6.27
C TYR A 194 8.21 -2.05 7.28
N PRO A 195 8.21 -0.74 7.63
CA PRO A 195 7.19 0.27 7.32
C PRO A 195 7.38 1.01 5.98
N ALA A 196 8.35 0.61 5.14
CA ALA A 196 8.67 1.34 3.90
C ALA A 196 7.48 1.47 2.94
N ALA A 197 6.73 0.38 2.69
CA ALA A 197 5.51 0.40 1.86
C ALA A 197 4.50 1.47 2.29
N TYR A 198 4.25 1.58 3.60
CA TYR A 198 3.32 2.55 4.18
C TYR A 198 3.77 4.00 3.97
N ILE A 199 5.08 4.26 4.03
CA ILE A 199 5.65 5.60 3.78
C ILE A 199 5.63 5.91 2.29
N SER A 200 6.05 4.96 1.45
CA SER A 200 6.11 5.13 -0.01
C SER A 200 4.75 5.45 -0.60
N ILE A 201 3.69 4.75 -0.18
CA ILE A 201 2.35 5.01 -0.73
C ILE A 201 1.87 6.43 -0.38
N GLY A 202 2.20 6.93 0.81
CA GLY A 202 1.95 8.32 1.19
C GLY A 202 2.66 9.31 0.25
N ALA A 203 3.92 9.05 -0.08
CA ALA A 203 4.68 9.88 -1.04
C ALA A 203 4.09 9.81 -2.46
N VAL A 204 3.69 8.61 -2.93
CA VAL A 204 3.05 8.41 -4.23
C VAL A 204 1.75 9.22 -4.34
N VAL A 205 0.90 9.18 -3.30
CA VAL A 205 -0.35 9.96 -3.26
C VAL A 205 -0.05 11.45 -3.43
N ARG A 206 0.92 11.99 -2.69
CA ARG A 206 1.27 13.43 -2.75
C ARG A 206 1.89 13.83 -4.09
N ALA A 207 2.69 12.97 -4.68
CA ALA A 207 3.24 13.17 -6.01
C ALA A 207 2.14 13.25 -7.08
N ALA A 208 1.16 12.33 -7.03
CA ALA A 208 0.02 12.33 -7.94
C ALA A 208 -0.92 13.54 -7.73
N GLU A 209 -1.16 13.94 -6.48
CA GLU A 209 -1.91 15.17 -6.17
C GLU A 209 -1.25 16.41 -6.77
N THR A 210 0.08 16.49 -6.69
CA THR A 210 0.86 17.63 -7.22
C THR A 210 0.74 17.71 -8.73
N LEU A 211 0.87 16.57 -9.44
CA LEU A 211 0.62 16.48 -10.88
C LEU A 211 -0.77 16.99 -11.27
N LYS A 212 -1.80 16.63 -10.51
CA LYS A 212 -3.17 17.09 -10.77
C LYS A 212 -3.29 18.61 -10.59
N ARG A 213 -2.74 19.16 -9.51
CA ARG A 213 -2.84 20.59 -9.15
C ARG A 213 -2.08 21.51 -10.08
N ASP A 214 -0.86 21.14 -10.48
CA ASP A 214 -0.05 21.96 -11.38
C ASP A 214 -0.78 22.17 -12.70
N ARG A 215 -1.48 21.13 -13.19
CA ARG A 215 -2.33 21.20 -14.38
C ARG A 215 -3.58 22.07 -14.21
N ASP A 216 -4.24 22.01 -13.05
CA ASP A 216 -5.41 22.87 -12.77
C ASP A 216 -5.03 24.37 -12.71
N LEU A 217 -3.76 24.68 -12.39
CA LEU A 217 -3.22 26.04 -12.33
C LEU A 217 -2.73 26.55 -13.70
N GLU A 218 -2.31 25.66 -14.61
CA GLU A 218 -1.92 25.99 -15.98
C GLU A 218 -3.15 26.30 -16.86
N THR A 219 -3.66 27.53 -16.78
CA THR A 219 -4.75 28.05 -17.65
C THR A 219 -4.31 28.29 -19.12
N ALA A 220 -3.36 27.52 -19.68
CA ALA A 220 -2.81 27.69 -21.03
C ALA A 220 -3.58 26.86 -22.08
N PRO A 221 -3.60 27.23 -23.39
CA PRO A 221 -4.53 26.67 -24.37
C PRO A 221 -4.23 25.19 -24.65
N TYR A 222 -5.07 24.37 -24.02
CA TYR A 222 -5.26 22.91 -24.10
C TYR A 222 -4.75 22.28 -25.41
N GLN A 223 -3.64 21.53 -25.34
CA GLN A 223 -3.52 20.38 -26.23
C GLN A 223 -4.61 19.38 -25.82
N PRO A 224 -5.46 18.91 -26.75
CA PRO A 224 -6.45 17.90 -26.43
C PRO A 224 -5.74 16.66 -25.91
N ARG A 225 -6.04 16.30 -24.67
CA ARG A 225 -5.59 15.04 -24.09
C ARG A 225 -5.99 13.89 -25.01
N THR A 226 -5.03 13.05 -25.37
CA THR A 226 -5.38 11.81 -26.07
C THR A 226 -6.20 10.93 -25.13
N GLU A 227 -7.12 10.13 -25.68
CA GLU A 227 -7.91 9.22 -24.84
C GLU A 227 -7.02 8.21 -24.09
N GLU A 228 -5.89 7.83 -24.67
CA GLU A 228 -4.91 6.95 -24.02
C GLU A 228 -4.26 7.61 -22.79
N GLU A 229 -3.78 8.86 -22.90
CA GLU A 229 -3.29 9.61 -21.75
C GLU A 229 -4.38 9.75 -20.68
N ARG A 230 -5.64 9.93 -21.10
CA ARG A 230 -6.82 9.95 -20.22
C ARG A 230 -6.94 8.69 -19.39
N VAL A 231 -6.98 7.55 -20.05
CA VAL A 231 -7.07 6.24 -19.42
C VAL A 231 -5.87 5.97 -18.51
N GLU A 232 -4.66 6.39 -18.89
CA GLU A 232 -3.43 6.14 -18.13
C GLU A 232 -3.41 6.86 -16.77
N GLU A 233 -3.81 8.13 -16.68
CA GLU A 233 -3.88 8.76 -15.35
C GLU A 233 -5.03 8.21 -14.50
N LEU A 234 -6.17 7.87 -15.13
CA LEU A 234 -7.31 7.29 -14.40
C LEU A 234 -6.93 5.94 -13.79
N THR A 235 -6.27 5.08 -14.56
CA THR A 235 -5.75 3.78 -14.09
C THR A 235 -4.64 3.96 -13.06
N THR A 236 -3.73 4.91 -13.24
CA THR A 236 -2.70 5.24 -12.24
C THR A 236 -3.33 5.65 -10.90
N TRP A 237 -4.32 6.55 -10.91
CA TRP A 237 -5.03 6.94 -9.68
C TRP A 237 -5.81 5.80 -9.03
N ALA A 238 -6.49 4.97 -9.83
CA ALA A 238 -7.18 3.79 -9.33
C ALA A 238 -6.20 2.79 -8.69
N ALA A 239 -5.01 2.63 -9.27
CA ALA A 239 -3.96 1.77 -8.77
C ALA A 239 -3.33 2.27 -7.46
N ILE A 240 -3.16 3.59 -7.31
CA ILE A 240 -2.77 4.21 -6.03
C ILE A 240 -3.80 3.86 -4.94
N LYS A 241 -5.10 4.00 -5.23
CA LYS A 241 -6.18 3.65 -4.30
C LYS A 241 -6.20 2.16 -3.95
N ILE A 242 -5.99 1.27 -4.93
CA ILE A 242 -5.88 -0.18 -4.72
C ILE A 242 -4.80 -0.47 -3.69
N LEU A 243 -3.59 0.08 -3.90
CA LEU A 243 -2.43 -0.24 -3.07
C LEU A 243 -2.51 0.40 -1.68
N ASP A 244 -2.92 1.66 -1.56
CA ASP A 244 -3.09 2.37 -0.28
C ASP A 244 -4.12 1.67 0.62
N ARG A 245 -5.25 1.26 0.05
CA ARG A 245 -6.28 0.52 0.79
C ARG A 245 -5.80 -0.87 1.18
N TYR A 246 -5.13 -1.58 0.27
CA TYR A 246 -4.55 -2.89 0.60
C TYR A 246 -3.55 -2.80 1.77
N ILE A 247 -2.65 -1.81 1.73
CA ILE A 247 -1.70 -1.52 2.82
C ILE A 247 -2.45 -1.21 4.12
N ALA A 248 -3.51 -0.40 4.09
CA ALA A 248 -4.30 -0.09 5.27
C ALA A 248 -4.93 -1.36 5.89
N ALA A 249 -5.47 -2.27 5.08
CA ALA A 249 -6.00 -3.54 5.58
C ALA A 249 -4.92 -4.45 6.19
N GLU A 250 -3.70 -4.45 5.63
CA GLU A 250 -2.58 -5.21 6.19
C GLU A 250 -2.07 -4.59 7.50
N CYS A 251 -2.04 -3.25 7.59
CA CYS A 251 -1.54 -2.50 8.75
C CYS A 251 -2.54 -2.35 9.91
N GLY A 252 -3.81 -2.71 9.72
CA GLY A 252 -4.83 -2.74 10.77
C GLY A 252 -5.60 -1.42 10.91
N GLU A 253 -5.47 -0.74 12.05
CA GLU A 253 -6.33 0.38 12.46
C GLU A 253 -6.08 1.70 11.70
N SER A 254 -4.97 1.78 10.96
CA SER A 254 -4.56 3.03 10.30
C SER A 254 -5.33 3.26 9.00
N PRO A 255 -6.04 4.40 8.86
CA PRO A 255 -6.76 4.74 7.64
C PRO A 255 -5.87 4.77 6.40
N PRO A 256 -6.41 4.46 5.21
CA PRO A 256 -5.77 4.77 3.94
C PRO A 256 -5.59 6.29 3.79
N VAL A 257 -4.47 6.71 3.20
CA VAL A 257 -4.13 8.12 2.98
C VAL A 257 -5.13 8.77 2.01
N THR A 258 -5.58 8.02 1.01
CA THR A 258 -6.52 8.46 -0.03
C THR A 258 -7.93 8.75 0.50
N ARG A 259 -8.28 8.28 1.71
CA ARG A 259 -9.56 8.55 2.38
C ARG A 259 -9.82 10.04 2.61
N ARG A 260 -8.77 10.86 2.76
CA ARG A 260 -8.92 12.31 2.99
C ARG A 260 -9.24 13.09 1.71
N ILE A 261 -9.06 12.48 0.54
CA ILE A 261 -9.28 13.11 -0.77
C ILE A 261 -10.80 13.27 -1.05
N TYR A 262 -11.65 12.49 -0.36
CA TYR A 262 -13.11 12.47 -0.49
C TYR A 262 -13.83 13.81 -0.26
N ASN A 263 -13.21 14.79 0.41
CA ASN A 263 -13.92 16.00 0.83
C ASN A 263 -13.83 17.18 -0.16
N LYS A 264 -13.05 17.09 -1.25
CA LYS A 264 -12.84 18.23 -2.16
C LYS A 264 -13.01 17.96 -3.64
N ASP A 265 -12.93 16.70 -4.06
CA ASP A 265 -13.30 16.27 -5.40
C ASP A 265 -14.20 15.04 -5.24
N PRO A 266 -15.35 14.96 -5.96
CA PRO A 266 -16.00 13.68 -6.13
C PRO A 266 -14.93 12.71 -6.62
N ASP A 267 -14.86 11.52 -6.03
CA ASP A 267 -14.04 10.40 -6.52
C ASP A 267 -13.89 10.52 -8.03
N LEU A 268 -12.66 10.39 -8.60
CA LEU A 268 -12.48 10.10 -10.05
C LEU A 268 -13.70 9.30 -10.46
N PRO A 269 -14.67 9.86 -11.24
CA PRO A 269 -16.04 9.41 -11.08
C PRO A 269 -16.05 7.91 -11.25
N TYR A 270 -16.47 7.20 -10.22
CA TYR A 270 -16.64 5.75 -10.33
C TYR A 270 -17.50 5.43 -11.56
N SER A 271 -18.34 6.38 -11.99
CA SER A 271 -19.00 6.36 -13.29
C SER A 271 -18.03 6.36 -14.48
N GLU A 272 -17.02 7.23 -14.55
CA GLU A 272 -16.14 7.36 -15.71
C GLU A 272 -15.11 6.24 -15.84
N LEU A 273 -14.58 5.70 -14.75
CA LEU A 273 -13.48 4.71 -14.82
C LEU A 273 -13.88 3.43 -15.60
N PRO A 274 -15.03 2.78 -15.34
CA PRO A 274 -15.50 1.67 -16.16
C PRO A 274 -15.67 2.05 -17.64
N PHE A 275 -16.26 3.21 -17.95
CA PHE A 275 -16.48 3.62 -19.34
C PHE A 275 -15.18 3.99 -20.07
N ALA A 276 -14.19 4.53 -19.36
CA ALA A 276 -12.88 4.88 -19.88
C ALA A 276 -11.99 3.66 -20.11
N VAL A 277 -11.91 2.78 -19.10
CA VAL A 277 -10.93 1.69 -19.06
C VAL A 277 -11.45 0.43 -19.73
N CYS A 278 -12.77 0.18 -19.67
CA CYS A 278 -13.39 -1.02 -20.19
C CYS A 278 -14.80 -0.70 -20.69
N PRO A 279 -14.96 -0.13 -21.90
CA PRO A 279 -16.28 0.02 -22.52
C PRO A 279 -16.96 -1.35 -22.51
N VAL A 280 -17.98 -1.48 -21.67
CA VAL A 280 -18.48 -2.75 -21.09
C VAL A 280 -18.88 -3.82 -22.13
N LEU A 281 -19.00 -3.43 -23.40
CA LEU A 281 -19.48 -4.23 -24.53
C LEU A 281 -18.38 -4.89 -25.39
N LEU A 282 -17.08 -4.70 -25.11
CA LEU A 282 -16.00 -5.17 -26.02
C LEU A 282 -14.88 -6.02 -25.39
N SER A 283 -14.71 -6.03 -24.07
CA SER A 283 -13.53 -6.68 -23.47
C SER A 283 -13.80 -8.11 -23.02
N ALA A 284 -12.88 -9.03 -23.30
CA ALA A 284 -12.94 -10.41 -22.79
C ALA A 284 -12.93 -10.42 -21.25
N PRO A 285 -13.55 -11.41 -20.58
CA PRO A 285 -13.56 -11.53 -19.11
C PRO A 285 -12.16 -11.51 -18.47
N LEU A 286 -11.17 -12.06 -19.18
CA LEU A 286 -9.75 -12.11 -18.78
C LEU A 286 -8.91 -10.92 -19.29
N SER A 287 -9.53 -9.91 -19.89
CA SER A 287 -8.77 -8.72 -20.30
C SER A 287 -8.14 -8.03 -19.07
N PRO A 288 -6.89 -7.52 -19.20
CA PRO A 288 -6.22 -6.74 -18.15
C PRO A 288 -7.10 -5.65 -17.54
N GLN A 289 -7.85 -4.94 -18.39
CA GLN A 289 -8.73 -3.85 -18.01
C GLN A 289 -9.88 -4.32 -17.11
N ARG A 290 -10.52 -5.45 -17.46
CA ARG A 290 -11.60 -6.01 -16.64
C ARG A 290 -11.07 -6.59 -15.33
N GLN A 291 -9.94 -7.28 -15.34
CA GLN A 291 -9.31 -7.79 -14.11
C GLN A 291 -8.93 -6.66 -13.16
N PHE A 292 -8.36 -5.57 -13.69
CA PHE A 292 -8.06 -4.36 -12.93
C PHE A 292 -9.31 -3.70 -12.36
N LEU A 293 -10.39 -3.62 -13.12
CA LEU A 293 -11.65 -3.04 -12.64
C LEU A 293 -12.23 -3.86 -11.48
N ARG A 294 -12.24 -5.20 -11.57
CA ARG A 294 -12.68 -6.07 -10.45
C ARG A 294 -11.80 -5.91 -9.22
N LEU A 295 -10.50 -5.73 -9.40
CA LEU A 295 -9.58 -5.41 -8.31
C LEU A 295 -9.89 -4.05 -7.67
N TYR A 296 -10.16 -3.03 -8.48
CA TYR A 296 -10.57 -1.71 -8.00
C TYR A 296 -11.91 -1.76 -7.22
N GLU A 297 -12.91 -2.45 -7.76
CA GLU A 297 -14.21 -2.65 -7.10
C GLU A 297 -14.07 -3.35 -5.75
N ALA A 298 -13.31 -4.45 -5.69
CA ALA A 298 -13.04 -5.16 -4.45
C ALA A 298 -12.34 -4.25 -3.42
N THR A 299 -11.31 -3.51 -3.82
CA THR A 299 -10.61 -2.58 -2.91
C THR A 299 -11.44 -1.36 -2.50
N ASN A 300 -12.44 -0.92 -3.28
CA ASN A 300 -13.38 0.12 -2.83
C ASN A 300 -14.19 -0.33 -1.62
N LEU A 301 -14.54 -1.62 -1.52
CA LEU A 301 -15.24 -2.15 -0.35
C LEU A 301 -14.34 -2.21 0.89
N LEU A 302 -13.01 -2.30 0.72
CA LEU A 302 -12.06 -2.29 1.83
C LEU A 302 -12.18 -1.03 2.70
N ASP A 303 -12.38 0.15 2.09
CA ASP A 303 -12.53 1.38 2.86
C ASP A 303 -13.80 1.35 3.73
N LYS A 304 -14.89 0.79 3.20
CA LYS A 304 -16.13 0.56 3.96
C LYS A 304 -15.94 -0.45 5.09
N VAL A 305 -15.21 -1.54 4.84
CA VAL A 305 -14.81 -2.52 5.85
C VAL A 305 -14.00 -1.84 6.95
N HIS A 306 -13.01 -1.03 6.59
CA HIS A 306 -12.20 -0.31 7.57
C HIS A 306 -13.05 0.63 8.44
N LEU A 307 -13.99 1.38 7.86
CA LEU A 307 -14.89 2.25 8.60
C LEU A 307 -15.80 1.46 9.56
N ALA A 308 -16.47 0.42 9.06
CA ALA A 308 -17.43 -0.36 9.84
C ALA A 308 -16.80 -1.04 11.07
N PHE A 309 -15.54 -1.49 10.97
CA PHE A 309 -14.90 -2.26 12.04
C PHE A 309 -13.93 -1.47 12.92
N TYR A 310 -13.23 -0.46 12.38
CA TYR A 310 -12.26 0.33 13.16
C TYR A 310 -12.79 1.70 13.61
N GLU A 311 -13.87 2.19 12.99
CA GLU A 311 -14.55 3.44 13.40
C GLU A 311 -16.04 3.19 13.70
N PRO A 312 -16.38 2.21 14.58
CA PRO A 312 -17.76 1.82 14.81
C PRO A 312 -18.57 2.92 15.48
N THR A 313 -19.86 2.98 15.15
CA THR A 313 -20.79 3.92 15.81
C THR A 313 -21.11 3.47 17.24
N PRO A 314 -21.66 4.34 18.09
CA PRO A 314 -22.17 3.94 19.40
C PRO A 314 -23.36 2.95 19.35
N ARG A 315 -24.00 2.77 18.18
CA ARG A 315 -25.19 1.93 18.01
C ARG A 315 -24.80 0.53 17.56
N ILE A 316 -24.75 -0.42 18.50
CA ILE A 316 -24.31 -1.79 18.21
C ILE A 316 -25.16 -2.51 17.16
N SER A 317 -26.49 -2.32 17.17
CA SER A 317 -27.38 -2.92 16.17
C SER A 317 -27.09 -2.43 14.75
N PHE A 318 -26.78 -1.14 14.60
CA PHE A 318 -26.38 -0.57 13.32
C PHE A 318 -25.06 -1.18 12.84
N ASN A 319 -24.06 -1.31 13.72
CA ASN A 319 -22.77 -1.89 13.33
C ASN A 319 -22.89 -3.38 12.97
N LEU A 320 -23.81 -4.12 13.60
CA LEU A 320 -24.14 -5.51 13.26
C LEU A 320 -24.74 -5.62 11.86
N GLU A 321 -25.78 -4.81 11.58
CA GLU A 321 -26.43 -4.74 10.26
C GLU A 321 -25.45 -4.31 9.16
N GLU A 322 -24.62 -3.30 9.43
CA GLU A 322 -23.61 -2.80 8.51
C GLU A 322 -22.55 -3.88 8.21
N GLY A 323 -22.02 -4.55 9.24
CA GLY A 323 -21.06 -5.63 9.07
C GLY A 323 -21.63 -6.80 8.27
N ALA A 324 -22.87 -7.22 8.57
CA ALA A 324 -23.55 -8.29 7.84
C ALA A 324 -23.79 -7.91 6.37
N LEU A 325 -24.27 -6.69 6.11
CA LEU A 325 -24.47 -6.17 4.76
C LEU A 325 -23.17 -6.13 3.95
N LEU A 326 -22.05 -5.75 4.57
CA LEU A 326 -20.74 -5.76 3.92
C LEU A 326 -20.32 -7.17 3.50
N VAL A 327 -20.49 -8.17 4.37
CA VAL A 327 -20.18 -9.56 4.03
C VAL A 327 -21.09 -10.08 2.90
N SER A 328 -22.38 -9.76 2.92
CA SER A 328 -23.31 -10.12 1.83
C SER A 328 -22.94 -9.42 0.51
N THR A 329 -22.48 -8.17 0.57
CA THR A 329 -22.03 -7.42 -0.61
C THR A 329 -20.77 -8.05 -1.20
N LEU A 330 -19.80 -8.42 -0.36
CA LEU A 330 -18.58 -9.12 -0.78
C LEU A 330 -18.90 -10.49 -1.41
N SER A 331 -19.81 -11.25 -0.80
CA SER A 331 -20.27 -12.53 -1.35
C SER A 331 -20.93 -12.36 -2.71
N SER A 332 -21.71 -11.30 -2.90
CA SER A 332 -22.34 -10.98 -4.18
C SER A 332 -21.32 -10.61 -5.26
N LEU A 333 -20.34 -9.75 -4.93
CA LEU A 333 -19.25 -9.39 -5.84
C LEU A 333 -18.40 -10.62 -6.20
N ARG A 334 -18.12 -11.48 -5.22
CA ARG A 334 -17.41 -12.73 -5.43
C ARG A 334 -18.10 -13.62 -6.47
N THR A 335 -19.41 -13.82 -6.36
CA THR A 335 -20.18 -14.61 -7.33
C THR A 335 -20.08 -14.04 -8.74
N VAL A 336 -20.09 -12.71 -8.89
CA VAL A 336 -19.90 -12.06 -10.17
C VAL A 336 -18.50 -12.35 -10.74
N ILE A 337 -17.44 -12.19 -9.94
CA ILE A 337 -16.07 -12.47 -10.38
C ILE A 337 -15.89 -13.95 -10.75
N LEU A 338 -16.46 -14.88 -9.98
CA LEU A 338 -16.41 -16.32 -10.27
C LEU A 338 -17.14 -16.70 -11.56
N GLY A 339 -18.18 -15.95 -11.94
CA GLY A 339 -18.88 -16.12 -13.22
C GLY A 339 -18.09 -15.58 -14.42
N GLU A 340 -17.13 -14.67 -14.20
CA GLU A 340 -16.29 -14.08 -15.24
C GLU A 340 -14.96 -14.83 -15.45
N VAL A 341 -14.41 -15.42 -14.39
CA VAL A 341 -13.06 -16.03 -14.42
C VAL A 341 -13.16 -17.55 -14.46
N PRO A 342 -12.61 -18.23 -15.49
CA PRO A 342 -12.61 -19.69 -15.56
C PRO A 342 -11.77 -20.30 -14.44
N ASP A 343 -12.12 -21.52 -14.03
CA ASP A 343 -11.55 -22.21 -12.85
C ASP A 343 -10.02 -22.20 -12.83
N ASN A 344 -9.39 -22.51 -13.95
CA ASN A 344 -7.93 -22.58 -14.10
C ASN A 344 -7.22 -21.21 -14.03
N ALA A 345 -7.94 -20.10 -14.16
CA ALA A 345 -7.38 -18.75 -14.12
C ALA A 345 -7.66 -18.01 -12.79
N ARG A 346 -8.42 -18.62 -11.87
CA ARG A 346 -8.84 -17.96 -10.61
C ARG A 346 -7.67 -17.54 -9.73
N ILE A 347 -6.58 -18.29 -9.72
CA ILE A 347 -5.36 -17.99 -8.97
C ILE A 347 -4.60 -16.76 -9.50
N TYR A 348 -4.92 -16.30 -10.72
CA TYR A 348 -4.32 -15.11 -11.31
C TYR A 348 -5.24 -13.89 -11.19
N SER A 349 -6.44 -14.05 -10.63
CA SER A 349 -7.40 -12.95 -10.47
C SER A 349 -7.14 -12.18 -9.17
N GLY A 350 -6.40 -11.07 -9.28
CA GLY A 350 -6.15 -10.18 -8.14
C GLY A 350 -7.45 -9.69 -7.47
N GLY A 351 -8.49 -9.40 -8.27
CA GLY A 351 -9.80 -8.99 -7.75
C GLY A 351 -10.48 -10.08 -6.93
N LEU A 352 -10.40 -11.34 -7.36
CA LEU A 352 -10.89 -12.47 -6.58
C LEU A 352 -10.10 -12.62 -5.27
N HIS A 353 -8.78 -12.48 -5.30
CA HIS A 353 -7.95 -12.56 -4.10
C HIS A 353 -8.32 -11.52 -3.06
N VAL A 354 -8.45 -10.26 -3.48
CA VAL A 354 -8.83 -9.17 -2.57
C VAL A 354 -10.26 -9.36 -2.06
N CYS A 355 -11.21 -9.75 -2.92
CA CYS A 355 -12.59 -10.01 -2.51
C CYS A 355 -12.69 -11.15 -1.47
N ASN A 356 -11.98 -12.27 -1.72
CA ASN A 356 -11.87 -13.38 -0.77
C ASN A 356 -11.21 -12.93 0.54
N MET A 357 -10.14 -12.14 0.45
CA MET A 357 -9.42 -11.64 1.63
C MET A 357 -10.35 -10.77 2.48
N LEU A 358 -11.08 -9.86 1.86
CA LEU A 358 -12.06 -9.01 2.54
C LEU A 358 -13.21 -9.81 3.14
N THR A 359 -13.66 -10.89 2.49
CA THR A 359 -14.71 -11.77 3.02
C THR A 359 -14.25 -12.47 4.30
N VAL A 360 -13.06 -13.06 4.26
CA VAL A 360 -12.38 -13.70 5.40
C VAL A 360 -12.13 -12.71 6.53
N PHE A 361 -11.62 -11.53 6.19
CA PHE A 361 -11.28 -10.49 7.15
C PHE A 361 -12.51 -9.85 7.80
N SER A 362 -13.51 -9.45 7.00
CA SER A 362 -14.76 -8.85 7.51
C SER A 362 -15.55 -9.83 8.36
N GLY A 363 -15.61 -11.10 7.95
CA GLY A 363 -16.28 -12.13 8.75
C GLY A 363 -15.58 -12.35 10.10
N LEU A 364 -14.25 -12.35 10.13
CA LEU A 364 -13.49 -12.46 11.38
C LEU A 364 -13.78 -11.28 12.31
N LEU A 365 -13.73 -10.05 11.80
CA LEU A 365 -14.01 -8.84 12.58
C LEU A 365 -15.47 -8.74 13.03
N LEU A 366 -16.42 -9.22 12.21
CA LEU A 366 -17.83 -9.26 12.60
C LEU A 366 -18.05 -10.25 13.73
N ILE A 367 -17.49 -11.46 13.64
CA ILE A 367 -17.68 -12.51 14.65
C ILE A 367 -16.95 -12.16 15.94
N HIS A 368 -15.65 -11.88 15.88
CA HIS A 368 -14.83 -11.70 17.08
C HIS A 368 -14.75 -10.25 17.58
N GLY A 369 -15.21 -9.29 16.79
CA GLY A 369 -15.28 -7.89 17.16
C GLY A 369 -16.68 -7.51 17.62
N ILE A 370 -17.62 -7.40 16.68
CA ILE A 370 -18.94 -6.83 16.93
C ILE A 370 -19.88 -7.83 17.59
N CYS A 371 -19.95 -9.08 17.10
CA CYS A 371 -20.86 -10.09 17.66
C CYS A 371 -20.49 -10.45 19.10
N ASP A 372 -19.21 -10.60 19.43
CA ASP A 372 -18.78 -10.89 20.81
C ASP A 372 -19.13 -9.75 21.77
N LYS A 373 -18.93 -8.48 21.36
CA LYS A 373 -19.38 -7.31 22.14
C LYS A 373 -20.90 -7.29 22.30
N ALA A 374 -21.65 -7.59 21.23
CA ALA A 374 -23.10 -7.61 21.25
C ALA A 374 -23.65 -8.72 22.15
N ARG A 375 -23.04 -9.92 22.16
CA ARG A 375 -23.37 -11.01 23.09
C ARG A 375 -23.15 -10.62 24.54
N ALA A 376 -22.06 -9.92 24.85
CA ALA A 376 -21.80 -9.40 26.18
C ALA A 376 -22.88 -8.39 26.65
N LEU A 377 -23.56 -7.76 25.69
CA LEU A 377 -24.70 -6.86 25.92
C LEU A 377 -26.07 -7.55 25.78
N ASN A 378 -26.11 -8.89 25.73
CA ASN A 378 -27.32 -9.72 25.59
C ASN A 378 -28.11 -9.54 24.27
N TYR A 379 -27.45 -9.13 23.19
CA TYR A 379 -28.06 -9.16 21.85
C TYR A 379 -28.07 -10.58 21.28
N ILE A 380 -29.14 -10.92 20.55
CA ILE A 380 -29.21 -12.14 19.75
C ILE A 380 -28.54 -11.86 18.41
N VAL A 381 -27.44 -12.56 18.11
CA VAL A 381 -26.59 -12.30 16.93
C VAL A 381 -26.45 -13.53 16.01
N LYS A 382 -27.45 -14.42 16.03
CA LYS A 382 -27.36 -15.69 15.31
C LYS A 382 -27.30 -15.48 13.80
N GLU A 383 -28.09 -14.57 13.27
CA GLU A 383 -28.19 -14.33 11.82
C GLU A 383 -26.94 -13.66 11.26
N GLU A 384 -26.40 -12.66 11.97
CA GLU A 384 -25.18 -11.94 11.59
C GLU A 384 -23.96 -12.85 11.68
N TRP A 385 -23.90 -13.70 12.71
CA TRP A 385 -22.85 -14.70 12.83
C TRP A 385 -22.89 -15.69 11.67
N VAL A 386 -24.07 -16.20 11.28
CA VAL A 386 -24.22 -17.12 10.15
C VAL A 386 -23.85 -16.43 8.84
N THR A 387 -24.28 -15.18 8.66
CA THR A 387 -23.94 -14.34 7.49
C THR A 387 -22.43 -14.14 7.35
N ALA A 388 -21.67 -14.08 8.46
CA ALA A 388 -20.22 -14.06 8.43
C ALA A 388 -19.58 -15.45 8.25
N ALA A 389 -20.00 -16.44 9.01
CA ALA A 389 -19.31 -17.73 9.13
C ALA A 389 -19.39 -18.58 7.85
N LEU A 390 -20.53 -18.57 7.16
CA LEU A 390 -20.75 -19.36 5.95
C LEU A 390 -19.83 -18.91 4.81
N PRO A 391 -19.84 -17.63 4.35
CA PRO A 391 -18.95 -17.18 3.28
C PRO A 391 -17.47 -17.37 3.60
N MET A 392 -17.05 -17.18 4.85
CA MET A 392 -15.66 -17.44 5.25
C MET A 392 -15.27 -18.90 5.05
N THR A 393 -16.15 -19.83 5.40
CA THR A 393 -15.90 -21.27 5.26
C THR A 393 -15.82 -21.65 3.79
N THR A 394 -16.78 -21.19 2.98
CA THR A 394 -16.78 -21.41 1.53
C THR A 394 -15.53 -20.83 0.87
N VAL A 395 -15.09 -19.64 1.26
CA VAL A 395 -13.86 -19.05 0.72
C VAL A 395 -12.63 -19.89 1.05
N ILE A 396 -12.51 -20.41 2.28
CA ILE A 396 -11.37 -21.25 2.68
C ILE A 396 -11.35 -22.56 1.88
N GLU A 397 -12.51 -23.19 1.70
CA GLU A 397 -12.66 -24.42 0.91
C GLU A 397 -12.32 -24.17 -0.56
N ASP A 398 -12.88 -23.13 -1.17
CA ASP A 398 -12.63 -22.79 -2.57
C ASP A 398 -11.15 -22.42 -2.82
N ILE A 399 -10.45 -21.80 -1.86
CA ILE A 399 -9.00 -21.55 -1.95
C ILE A 399 -8.22 -22.87 -1.88
N HIS A 400 -8.62 -23.79 -1.02
CA HIS A 400 -7.99 -25.10 -0.89
C HIS A 400 -8.09 -25.89 -2.21
N ASP A 401 -9.30 -25.95 -2.79
CA ASP A 401 -9.57 -26.63 -4.05
C ASP A 401 -8.80 -25.99 -5.21
N MET A 402 -8.80 -24.64 -5.25
CA MET A 402 -8.04 -23.88 -6.24
C MET A 402 -6.56 -24.26 -6.20
N ILE A 403 -5.92 -24.27 -5.03
CA ILE A 403 -4.49 -24.60 -4.88
C ILE A 403 -4.20 -26.05 -5.27
N GLN A 404 -5.04 -27.00 -4.86
CA GLN A 404 -4.83 -28.42 -5.17
C GLN A 404 -4.92 -28.73 -6.66
N SER A 405 -5.74 -27.97 -7.40
CA SER A 405 -5.93 -28.17 -8.83
C SER A 405 -4.78 -27.65 -9.69
N ILE A 406 -3.85 -26.88 -9.12
CA ILE A 406 -2.82 -26.16 -9.88
C ILE A 406 -1.48 -26.86 -9.78
N ASN A 407 -0.87 -27.10 -10.94
CA ASN A 407 0.53 -27.49 -11.06
C ASN A 407 1.38 -26.25 -11.40
N ILE A 408 2.00 -25.64 -10.39
CA ILE A 408 2.79 -24.41 -10.58
C ILE A 408 4.20 -24.76 -11.04
N ASP A 409 4.58 -24.31 -12.23
CA ASP A 409 5.97 -24.24 -12.67
C ASP A 409 6.58 -22.85 -12.37
N GLU A 410 7.90 -22.70 -12.60
CA GLU A 410 8.60 -21.43 -12.35
C GLU A 410 8.04 -20.27 -13.20
N SER A 411 7.49 -20.53 -14.40
CA SER A 411 6.99 -19.50 -15.33
C SER A 411 5.58 -19.00 -14.97
N GLU A 412 4.75 -19.87 -14.41
CA GLU A 412 3.42 -19.55 -13.90
C GLU A 412 3.51 -18.74 -12.60
N LEU A 413 4.58 -18.94 -11.81
CA LEU A 413 4.83 -18.18 -10.58
C LEU A 413 5.03 -16.67 -10.86
N ASP A 414 5.62 -16.31 -12.00
CA ASP A 414 5.83 -14.92 -12.43
C ASP A 414 4.52 -14.15 -12.68
N ARG A 415 3.40 -14.86 -12.91
CA ARG A 415 2.08 -14.27 -13.19
C ARG A 415 1.23 -14.07 -11.94
N LEU A 416 1.62 -14.65 -10.80
CA LEU A 416 0.82 -14.58 -9.57
C LEU A 416 0.79 -13.17 -9.00
N PRO A 417 -0.40 -12.55 -8.86
CA PRO A 417 -0.53 -11.27 -8.19
C PRO A 417 -0.12 -11.39 -6.71
N PRO A 418 0.53 -10.35 -6.13
CA PRO A 418 1.07 -10.42 -4.77
C PRO A 418 0.00 -10.56 -3.68
N PHE A 419 -1.26 -10.21 -3.98
CA PHE A 419 -2.38 -10.26 -3.04
C PHE A 419 -2.68 -11.66 -2.49
N VAL A 420 -2.28 -12.72 -3.21
CA VAL A 420 -2.48 -14.11 -2.79
C VAL A 420 -1.79 -14.41 -1.46
N ASN A 421 -0.65 -13.77 -1.19
CA ASN A 421 0.16 -14.03 0.01
C ASN A 421 -0.63 -13.73 1.29
N PHE A 422 -1.21 -12.52 1.38
CA PHE A 422 -1.96 -12.10 2.55
C PHE A 422 -3.30 -12.84 2.69
N LEU A 423 -3.94 -13.17 1.57
CA LEU A 423 -5.14 -13.99 1.57
C LEU A 423 -4.87 -15.35 2.24
N LEU A 424 -3.82 -16.05 1.79
CA LEU A 424 -3.47 -17.36 2.32
C LEU A 424 -3.07 -17.29 3.78
N TYR A 425 -2.31 -16.27 4.16
CA TYR A 425 -1.99 -16.02 5.56
C TYR A 425 -3.24 -15.88 6.43
N LYS A 426 -4.21 -15.05 6.01
CA LYS A 426 -5.45 -14.85 6.76
C LYS A 426 -6.31 -16.11 6.81
N ALA A 427 -6.45 -16.83 5.69
CA ALA A 427 -7.15 -18.10 5.65
C ALA A 427 -6.50 -19.13 6.59
N ALA A 428 -5.17 -19.29 6.52
CA ALA A 428 -4.40 -20.18 7.39
C ALA A 428 -4.50 -19.80 8.87
N SER A 429 -4.52 -18.51 9.18
CA SER A 429 -4.72 -18.00 10.55
C SER A 429 -6.09 -18.43 11.09
N ILE A 430 -7.15 -18.32 10.29
CA ILE A 430 -8.49 -18.79 10.69
C ILE A 430 -8.53 -20.30 10.87
N VAL A 431 -7.95 -21.06 9.95
CA VAL A 431 -7.88 -22.53 10.07
C VAL A 431 -7.11 -22.95 11.32
N THR A 432 -6.05 -22.22 11.69
CA THR A 432 -5.30 -22.42 12.93
C THR A 432 -6.18 -22.22 14.16
N VAL A 433 -7.04 -21.19 14.18
CA VAL A 433 -8.02 -20.99 15.26
C VAL A 433 -9.03 -22.15 15.31
N ARG A 434 -9.54 -22.61 14.18
CA ARG A 434 -10.48 -23.76 14.11
C ARG A 434 -9.88 -25.06 14.66
N LEU A 435 -8.57 -25.27 14.47
CA LEU A 435 -7.84 -26.41 15.03
C LEU A 435 -7.77 -26.34 16.57
N ILE A 436 -7.66 -25.14 17.14
CA ILE A 436 -7.66 -24.94 18.59
C ILE A 436 -9.00 -25.37 19.19
N ASP A 437 -10.10 -25.07 18.50
CA ASP A 437 -11.45 -25.44 18.91
C ASP A 437 -11.78 -26.93 18.68
N GLN A 438 -10.82 -27.73 18.19
CA GLN A 438 -10.94 -29.17 17.88
C GLN A 438 -12.05 -29.53 16.88
N LEU A 439 -12.55 -28.55 16.13
CA LEU A 439 -13.55 -28.75 15.07
C LEU A 439 -12.87 -29.34 13.84
N ASN A 440 -13.40 -30.45 13.30
CA ASN A 440 -12.94 -31.10 12.06
C ASN A 440 -11.39 -31.17 11.94
N PHE A 441 -10.73 -31.65 13.00
CA PHE A 441 -9.28 -31.53 13.17
C PHE A 441 -8.49 -32.02 11.96
N ASP A 442 -8.76 -33.23 11.47
CA ASP A 442 -8.01 -33.82 10.36
C ASP A 442 -8.14 -33.01 9.06
N ASN A 443 -9.36 -32.56 8.74
CA ASN A 443 -9.61 -31.72 7.58
C ASN A 443 -8.90 -30.37 7.69
N ASN A 444 -9.03 -29.69 8.83
CA ASN A 444 -8.39 -28.40 9.04
C ASN A 444 -6.86 -28.52 9.07
N ALA A 445 -6.30 -29.62 9.57
CA ALA A 445 -4.86 -29.87 9.54
C ALA A 445 -4.35 -30.05 8.11
N GLN A 446 -5.11 -30.76 7.28
CA GLN A 446 -4.80 -30.93 5.86
C GLN A 446 -4.90 -29.60 5.09
N VAL A 447 -5.95 -28.81 5.33
CA VAL A 447 -6.11 -27.48 4.72
C VAL A 447 -4.95 -26.56 5.10
N LEU A 448 -4.60 -26.49 6.38
CA LEU A 448 -3.49 -25.68 6.87
C LEU A 448 -2.16 -26.12 6.25
N LYS A 449 -1.93 -27.43 6.13
CA LYS A 449 -0.74 -27.98 5.47
C LYS A 449 -0.67 -27.51 4.01
N THR A 450 -1.75 -27.65 3.23
CA THR A 450 -1.80 -27.18 1.84
C THR A 450 -1.47 -25.69 1.71
N PHE A 451 -2.02 -24.84 2.59
CA PHE A 451 -1.71 -23.39 2.54
C PHE A 451 -0.25 -23.11 2.85
N ARG A 452 0.34 -23.80 3.83
CA ARG A 452 1.77 -23.66 4.18
C ARG A 452 2.68 -24.16 3.07
N ASP A 453 2.35 -25.29 2.46
CA ASP A 453 3.11 -25.85 1.33
C ASP A 453 3.07 -24.90 0.14
N PHE A 454 1.91 -24.31 -0.17
CA PHE A 454 1.78 -23.32 -1.23
C PHE A 454 2.53 -22.02 -0.95
N LEU A 455 2.44 -21.46 0.27
CA LEU A 455 3.25 -20.30 0.66
C LEU A 455 4.76 -20.59 0.52
N ASN A 456 5.19 -21.83 0.77
CA ASN A 456 6.58 -22.24 0.56
C ASN A 456 7.00 -22.26 -0.91
N VAL A 457 6.08 -22.50 -1.84
CA VAL A 457 6.31 -22.36 -3.29
C VAL A 457 6.35 -20.88 -3.66
N VAL A 458 5.36 -20.11 -3.22
CA VAL A 458 5.21 -18.68 -3.57
C VAL A 458 6.37 -17.82 -3.05
N LYS A 459 7.04 -18.22 -1.96
CA LYS A 459 8.21 -17.47 -1.42
C LYS A 459 9.37 -17.34 -2.42
N ALA A 460 9.45 -18.23 -3.41
CA ALA A 460 10.44 -18.13 -4.48
C ALA A 460 10.21 -16.90 -5.38
N ARG A 461 8.99 -16.34 -5.40
CA ARG A 461 8.66 -15.11 -6.11
C ARG A 461 8.46 -13.93 -5.16
N TRP A 462 7.75 -14.13 -4.05
CA TRP A 462 7.34 -13.08 -3.12
C TRP A 462 7.85 -13.37 -1.72
N LEU A 463 8.83 -12.58 -1.24
CA LEU A 463 9.40 -12.78 0.11
C LEU A 463 8.35 -12.64 1.23
N ALA A 464 7.24 -11.94 0.97
CA ALA A 464 6.11 -11.84 1.90
C ALA A 464 5.59 -13.22 2.34
N ALA A 465 5.57 -14.22 1.46
CA ALA A 465 5.13 -15.56 1.82
C ALA A 465 5.98 -16.18 2.95
N GLY A 466 7.30 -15.99 2.90
CA GLY A 466 8.21 -16.44 3.96
C GLY A 466 7.93 -15.77 5.30
N ARG A 467 7.67 -14.46 5.29
CA ARG A 467 7.26 -13.72 6.49
C ARG A 467 5.93 -14.23 7.06
N TYR A 468 4.94 -14.49 6.21
CA TYR A 468 3.65 -15.00 6.65
C TYR A 468 3.74 -16.42 7.24
N ILE A 469 4.63 -17.27 6.72
CA ILE A 469 4.93 -18.57 7.35
C ILE A 469 5.50 -18.36 8.75
N ALA A 470 6.46 -17.44 8.91
CA ALA A 470 7.04 -17.15 10.22
C ALA A 470 6.00 -16.63 11.23
N LEU A 471 5.07 -15.76 10.79
CA LEU A 471 3.96 -15.29 11.64
C LEU A 471 3.03 -16.44 12.05
N LEU A 472 2.68 -17.34 11.12
CA LEU A 472 1.91 -18.54 11.45
C LEU A 472 2.65 -19.44 12.44
N ASP A 473 3.98 -19.51 12.35
CA ASP A 473 4.81 -20.27 13.28
C ASP A 473 4.80 -19.66 14.68
N GLU A 474 4.95 -18.33 14.80
CA GLU A 474 4.81 -17.63 16.08
C GLU A 474 3.44 -17.90 16.74
N ASP A 475 2.36 -17.86 15.95
CA ASP A 475 1.00 -18.14 16.42
C ASP A 475 0.76 -19.63 16.77
N THR A 476 1.51 -20.56 16.15
CA THR A 476 1.34 -22.02 16.36
C THR A 476 2.30 -22.65 17.38
N THR A 477 3.46 -22.02 17.65
CA THR A 477 4.58 -22.62 18.40
C THR A 477 4.24 -23.04 19.85
N PRO A 478 3.47 -22.29 20.65
CA PRO A 478 3.16 -22.73 22.01
C PRO A 478 2.15 -23.89 22.08
N ARG A 479 1.43 -24.20 20.98
CA ARG A 479 0.18 -24.98 21.05
C ARG A 479 0.19 -26.24 20.19
N ILE A 480 0.91 -26.27 19.07
CA ILE A 480 1.16 -27.52 18.32
C ILE A 480 2.02 -28.47 19.15
N PHE A 481 3.01 -27.98 19.90
CA PHE A 481 3.77 -28.81 20.87
C PHE A 481 2.84 -29.41 21.93
N LYS A 482 1.90 -28.64 22.46
CA LYS A 482 0.93 -29.11 23.46
C LYS A 482 -0.10 -30.10 22.86
N ALA A 483 -0.46 -29.95 21.60
CA ALA A 483 -1.33 -30.87 20.87
C ALA A 483 -0.61 -32.18 20.51
N LEU A 484 0.65 -32.12 20.06
CA LEU A 484 1.49 -33.28 19.79
C LEU A 484 1.85 -34.04 21.09
N GLU A 485 2.04 -33.36 22.22
CA GLU A 485 2.18 -33.99 23.53
C GLU A 485 0.90 -34.69 23.99
N ARG A 486 -0.28 -34.12 23.69
CA ARG A 486 -1.58 -34.75 23.97
C ARG A 486 -1.84 -36.00 23.12
N VAL A 487 -1.44 -35.98 21.84
CA VAL A 487 -1.52 -37.15 20.96
C VAL A 487 -0.53 -38.25 21.41
N ARG A 488 0.69 -37.89 21.83
CA ARG A 488 1.66 -38.86 22.41
C ARG A 488 1.17 -39.46 23.73
N THR A 489 0.52 -38.68 24.58
CA THR A 489 -0.03 -39.18 25.86
C THR A 489 -1.32 -39.99 25.69
N ALA A 490 -2.10 -39.76 24.63
CA ALA A 490 -3.23 -40.60 24.24
C ALA A 490 -2.77 -41.97 23.72
N ASN A 491 -1.80 -42.02 22.80
CA ASN A 491 -1.24 -43.27 22.28
C ASN A 491 -0.44 -44.07 23.33
N GLY A 492 0.16 -43.39 24.32
CA GLY A 492 0.81 -44.04 25.47
C GLY A 492 -0.14 -44.64 26.51
N ARG A 493 -1.41 -44.18 26.56
CA ARG A 493 -2.45 -44.72 27.44
C ARG A 493 -3.24 -45.88 26.84
N GLU A 494 -3.29 -45.98 25.51
CA GLU A 494 -3.87 -47.14 24.82
C GLU A 494 -2.93 -48.35 24.84
N THR A 495 -1.62 -48.13 24.81
CA THR A 495 -0.59 -49.20 24.88
C THR A 495 -0.38 -49.77 26.28
N THR A 496 -0.81 -49.09 27.34
CA THR A 496 -0.77 -49.58 28.74
C THR A 496 -2.06 -50.24 29.20
N LYS A 497 -3.13 -50.21 28.39
CA LYS A 497 -4.38 -50.94 28.64
C LYS A 497 -4.50 -52.27 27.88
N SER A 498 -3.53 -52.59 27.02
CA SER A 498 -3.49 -53.82 26.22
C SER A 498 -2.35 -54.77 26.61
N SER A 499 -1.71 -54.56 27.76
CA SER A 499 -0.70 -55.47 28.34
C SER A 499 -1.18 -56.14 29.61
#